data_AF-A0A317PG49-F1
#
_entry.id   AF-A0A317PG49-F1
#
_cell.length_a   1.000
_cell.length_b   1.000
_cell.length_c   1.000
_cell.angle_alpha   90.00
_cell.angle_beta   90.00
_cell.angle_gamma   90.00
#
_symmetry.space_group_name_H-M   'P 1'
#
loop_
_entity.id
_entity.type
_entity.pdbx_description
1 polymer ?
#
loop_
_entity_poly.entity_id
_entity_poly.type
_entity_poly.pdbx_seq_one_letter_code
_entity_poly.pdbx_strand_id
1 'polypeptide(L)'
;MDMSEPYIVIYHETERGFEYDREGYDLPELAGTIPVIGDYIVNPGVARGADRMLAENHTVYEVVRRYFKPRTSPNYGARVVLVVKARSGAEEEADLLSR
;
A
#
# COMPACT_ATOMS: atom_id res chain seq x y z
N MET A 1 -10.50 18.89 11.98
CA MET A 1 -9.74 17.70 11.53
C MET A 1 -8.35 17.87 12.10
N ASP A 2 -7.96 17.02 13.04
CA ASP A 2 -6.62 17.07 13.64
C ASP A 2 -5.61 16.71 12.54
N MET A 3 -4.84 17.69 12.06
CA MET A 3 -3.96 17.54 10.89
C MET A 3 -2.58 16.95 11.27
N SER A 4 -2.55 16.03 12.21
CA SER A 4 -1.32 15.48 12.80
C SER A 4 -0.99 14.06 12.34
N GLU A 5 -1.94 13.32 11.80
CA GLU A 5 -1.68 11.93 11.36
C GLU A 5 -0.96 11.89 10.01
N PRO A 6 0.08 11.05 9.87
CA PRO A 6 0.83 10.93 8.63
C PRO A 6 -0.01 10.28 7.54
N TYR A 7 -0.03 10.88 6.36
CA TYR A 7 -0.66 10.29 5.18
C TYR A 7 0.33 9.40 4.42
N ILE A 8 -0.08 8.18 4.09
CA ILE A 8 0.77 7.18 3.43
C ILE A 8 0.41 7.14 1.96
N VAL A 9 1.37 7.43 1.09
CA VAL A 9 1.19 7.39 -0.36
C VAL A 9 1.94 6.21 -0.97
N ILE A 10 1.33 5.56 -1.95
CA ILE A 10 1.91 4.43 -2.66
C ILE A 10 2.45 4.88 -4.02
N TYR A 11 3.62 4.36 -4.38
CA TYR A 11 4.17 4.44 -5.73
C TYR A 11 4.52 3.03 -6.21
N HIS A 12 4.22 2.71 -7.45
CA HIS A 12 4.64 1.47 -8.09
C HIS A 12 6.04 1.64 -8.68
N GLU A 13 6.93 0.69 -8.40
CA GLU A 13 8.20 0.58 -9.11
C GLU A 13 7.96 0.03 -10.52
N THR A 14 8.41 0.77 -11.53
CA THR A 14 8.33 0.40 -12.94
C THR A 14 9.71 0.46 -13.59
N GLU A 15 9.85 -0.07 -14.80
CA GLU A 15 11.11 0.01 -15.56
C GLU A 15 11.56 1.44 -15.85
N ARG A 16 10.63 2.40 -15.81
CA ARG A 16 10.87 3.83 -16.12
C ARG A 16 11.01 4.70 -14.87
N GLY A 17 10.93 4.11 -13.67
CA GLY A 17 11.03 4.83 -12.40
C GLY A 17 9.86 4.52 -11.46
N PHE A 18 9.16 5.55 -11.00
CA PHE A 18 8.08 5.41 -10.02
C PHE A 18 6.80 6.04 -10.53
N GLU A 19 5.70 5.28 -10.48
CA GLU A 19 4.37 5.78 -10.85
C GLU A 19 3.53 5.94 -9.58
N TYR A 20 2.96 7.14 -9.41
CA TYR A 20 2.09 7.42 -8.26
C TYR A 20 0.83 6.57 -8.36
N ASP A 21 0.59 5.74 -7.35
CA ASP A 21 -0.72 5.15 -7.17
C ASP A 21 -1.66 6.27 -6.72
N ARG A 22 -2.81 6.41 -7.38
CA ARG A 22 -3.78 7.45 -7.03
C ARG A 22 -4.42 7.20 -5.66
N GLU A 23 -4.25 5.99 -5.14
CA GLU A 23 -4.66 5.58 -3.82
C GLU A 23 -3.56 5.86 -2.77
N GLY A 24 -3.99 6.23 -1.57
CA GLY A 24 -3.14 6.38 -0.41
C GLY A 24 -3.97 6.12 0.84
N TYR A 25 -3.29 5.78 1.92
CA TYR A 25 -3.90 5.30 3.15
C TYR A 25 -3.70 6.30 4.29
N ASP A 26 -4.75 6.44 5.09
CA ASP A 26 -4.62 6.93 6.45
C ASP A 26 -4.06 5.82 7.35
N LEU A 27 -3.39 6.21 8.44
CA LEU A 27 -2.73 5.26 9.33
C LEU A 27 -3.68 4.19 9.92
N PRO A 28 -4.94 4.49 10.29
CA PRO A 28 -5.89 3.48 10.77
C PRO A 28 -6.24 2.41 9.73
N GLU A 29 -6.18 2.73 8.43
CA GLU A 29 -6.45 1.76 7.35
C GLU A 29 -5.35 0.69 7.25
N LEU A 30 -4.18 0.97 7.82
CA LEU A 30 -3.04 0.04 7.94
C LEU A 30 -2.84 -0.41 9.40
N ALA A 31 -3.94 -0.58 10.13
CA ALA A 31 -3.95 -1.06 11.52
C ALA A 31 -3.09 -0.19 12.48
N GLY A 32 -2.99 1.11 12.21
CA GLY A 32 -2.23 2.03 13.05
C GLY A 32 -0.71 1.99 12.82
N THR A 33 -0.24 1.24 11.83
CA THR A 33 1.19 0.99 11.60
C THR A 33 1.63 1.50 10.24
N ILE A 34 2.85 2.04 10.17
CA ILE A 34 3.50 2.40 8.90
C ILE A 34 4.31 1.20 8.44
N PRO A 35 3.97 0.56 7.31
CA PRO A 35 4.75 -0.54 6.75
C PRO A 35 6.24 -0.21 6.58
N VAL A 36 7.09 -1.22 6.75
CA VAL A 36 8.54 -1.16 6.53
C VAL A 36 8.93 -1.89 5.25
N ILE A 37 10.19 -1.75 4.83
CA ILE A 37 10.70 -2.48 3.67
C ILE A 37 10.66 -3.99 3.98
N GLY A 38 10.12 -4.76 3.03
CA GLY A 38 9.89 -6.20 3.15
C GLY A 38 8.49 -6.57 3.65
N ASP A 39 7.70 -5.61 4.12
CA ASP A 39 6.30 -5.87 4.44
C ASP A 39 5.47 -6.05 3.16
N TYR A 40 4.36 -6.77 3.30
CA TYR A 40 3.37 -6.98 2.26
C TYR A 40 2.05 -6.30 2.63
N ILE A 41 1.49 -5.55 1.70
CA ILE A 41 0.19 -4.90 1.82
C ILE A 41 -0.76 -5.57 0.83
N VAL A 42 -1.92 -6.02 1.29
CA VAL A 42 -2.95 -6.57 0.41
C VAL A 42 -3.79 -5.42 -0.14
N ASN A 43 -3.87 -5.27 -1.46
CA ASN A 43 -4.82 -4.33 -2.05
C ASN A 43 -6.24 -4.88 -1.80
N PRO A 44 -7.13 -4.13 -1.14
CA PRO A 44 -8.50 -4.58 -0.84
C PRO A 44 -9.37 -4.77 -2.10
N GLY A 45 -8.95 -4.23 -3.24
CA GLY A 45 -9.61 -4.35 -4.52
C GLY A 45 -9.35 -5.71 -5.18
N VAL A 46 -10.42 -6.49 -5.36
CA VAL A 46 -10.45 -7.63 -6.28
C VAL A 46 -11.22 -7.21 -7.53
N ALA A 47 -10.74 -7.62 -8.71
CA ALA A 47 -11.39 -7.31 -9.98
C ALA A 47 -12.88 -7.73 -9.97
N ARG A 48 -13.76 -6.92 -10.54
CA ARG A 48 -15.20 -7.17 -10.52
C ARG A 48 -15.51 -8.51 -11.21
N GLY A 49 -16.15 -9.42 -10.47
CA GLY A 49 -16.54 -10.75 -10.96
C GLY A 49 -15.47 -11.84 -10.77
N ALA A 50 -14.29 -11.49 -10.25
CA ALA A 50 -13.30 -12.48 -9.84
C ALA A 50 -13.65 -13.08 -8.46
N ASP A 51 -13.25 -14.32 -8.24
CA ASP A 51 -13.50 -15.05 -7.00
C ASP A 51 -12.53 -14.56 -5.91
N ARG A 52 -13.07 -14.00 -4.82
CA ARG A 52 -12.28 -13.48 -3.69
C ARG A 52 -11.63 -14.60 -2.86
N MET A 53 -12.07 -15.84 -3.04
CA MET A 53 -11.48 -17.00 -2.35
C MET A 53 -10.19 -17.47 -3.02
N LEU A 54 -9.93 -17.05 -4.27
CA LEU A 54 -8.72 -17.41 -5.01
C LEU A 54 -7.63 -16.36 -4.76
N ALA A 55 -6.49 -16.80 -4.24
CA ALA A 55 -5.38 -15.94 -3.83
C ALA A 55 -4.83 -15.12 -5.01
N GLU A 56 -4.78 -15.72 -6.20
CA GLU A 56 -4.28 -15.11 -7.43
C GLU A 56 -5.09 -13.91 -7.91
N ASN A 57 -6.35 -13.78 -7.45
CA ASN A 57 -7.23 -12.66 -7.77
C ASN A 57 -6.98 -11.43 -6.89
N HIS A 58 -6.17 -11.56 -5.84
CA HIS A 58 -5.73 -10.45 -5.00
C HIS A 58 -4.42 -9.87 -5.52
N THR A 59 -4.27 -8.56 -5.40
CA THR A 59 -2.98 -7.90 -5.64
C THR A 59 -2.27 -7.68 -4.31
N VAL A 60 -1.03 -8.14 -4.24
CA VAL A 60 -0.14 -7.95 -3.08
C VAL A 60 0.95 -6.96 -3.47
N TYR A 61 1.15 -5.96 -2.61
CA TYR A 61 2.17 -4.95 -2.72
C TYR A 61 3.32 -5.25 -1.76
N GLU A 62 4.49 -5.59 -2.28
CA GLU A 62 5.72 -5.69 -1.50
C GLU A 62 6.36 -4.31 -1.36
N VAL A 63 6.59 -3.83 -0.14
CA VAL A 63 7.26 -2.56 0.11
C VAL A 63 8.76 -2.70 -0.14
N VAL A 64 9.26 -2.07 -1.19
CA VAL A 64 10.68 -2.14 -1.59
C VAL A 64 11.48 -0.89 -1.20
N ARG A 65 10.83 0.26 -1.05
CA ARG A 65 11.46 1.48 -0.51
C ARG A 65 10.48 2.27 0.36
N ARG A 66 11.04 3.05 1.27
CA ARG A 66 10.28 3.97 2.13
C ARG A 66 10.98 5.31 2.24
N TYR A 67 10.24 6.39 2.04
CA TYR A 67 10.71 7.76 2.21
C TYR A 67 9.84 8.49 3.22
N PHE A 68 10.47 9.20 4.14
CA PHE A 68 9.79 10.12 5.05
C PHE A 68 9.88 11.52 4.48
N LYS A 69 8.74 12.06 4.02
CA LYS A 69 8.65 13.44 3.57
C LYS A 69 8.22 14.30 4.76
N PRO A 70 9.13 15.12 5.31
CA PRO A 70 8.80 15.98 6.43
C PRO A 70 7.74 17.01 6.00
N ARG A 71 7.01 17.53 6.99
CA ARG A 71 6.05 18.60 6.77
C ARG A 71 6.75 19.82 6.19
N THR A 72 6.29 20.27 5.02
CA THR A 72 6.82 21.47 4.35
C THR A 72 5.91 22.70 4.47
N SER A 73 4.68 22.53 4.96
CA SER A 73 3.70 23.62 5.14
C SER A 73 2.74 23.28 6.28
N PRO A 74 2.22 24.27 7.03
CA PRO A 74 1.23 24.06 8.09
C PRO A 74 -0.05 23.36 7.60
N ASN A 75 -0.39 23.51 6.32
CA ASN A 75 -1.63 22.98 5.72
C ASN A 75 -1.50 21.54 5.20
N TYR A 76 -0.30 20.95 5.27
CA TYR A 76 -0.07 19.59 4.82
C TYR A 76 0.61 18.78 5.93
N GLY A 77 0.07 17.60 6.23
CA GLY A 77 0.72 16.65 7.14
C GLY A 77 2.07 16.16 6.60
N ALA A 78 2.87 15.56 7.48
CA ALA A 78 3.99 14.73 7.03
C ALA A 78 3.46 13.57 6.17
N ARG A 79 4.25 13.12 5.20
CA ARG A 79 3.87 12.00 4.34
C ARG A 79 4.89 10.90 4.42
N VAL A 80 4.42 9.67 4.43
CA VAL A 80 5.26 8.50 4.17
C VAL A 80 5.01 8.07 2.74
N VAL A 81 6.08 7.94 1.95
CA VAL A 81 6.02 7.40 0.60
C VAL A 81 6.51 5.97 0.66
N LEU A 82 5.65 5.01 0.31
CA LEU A 82 6.03 3.63 0.09
C LEU A 82 6.17 3.40 -1.41
N VAL A 83 7.30 2.83 -1.83
CA VAL A 83 7.45 2.30 -3.18
C VAL A 83 7.22 0.80 -3.09
N VAL A 84 6.34 0.29 -3.93
CA VAL A 84 5.91 -1.11 -3.91
C VAL A 84 6.16 -1.81 -5.24
N LYS A 85 6.31 -3.13 -5.18
CA LYS A 85 6.15 -4.02 -6.32
C LYS A 85 4.83 -4.75 -6.19
N ALA A 86 4.01 -4.69 -7.23
CA ALA A 86 2.77 -5.43 -7.28
C ALA A 86 2.99 -6.85 -7.85
N ARG A 87 2.31 -7.82 -7.26
CA ARG A 87 2.18 -9.18 -7.78
C ARG A 87 0.80 -9.75 -7.45
N SER A 88 0.41 -10.81 -8.14
CA SER A 88 -0.71 -11.64 -7.70
C SER A 88 -0.37 -12.35 -6.39
N GLY A 89 -1.40 -12.65 -5.59
CA GLY A 89 -1.28 -13.57 -4.47
C GLY A 89 -0.87 -14.97 -4.92
N ALA A 90 -0.17 -15.70 -4.04
CA ALA A 90 0.23 -17.08 -4.28
C ALA A 90 -0.72 -18.06 -3.56
N GLU A 91 -0.80 -19.29 -4.03
CA GLU A 91 -1.69 -20.32 -3.45
C GLU A 91 -1.36 -20.57 -1.98
N GLU A 92 -0.07 -20.55 -1.60
CA GLU A 92 0.36 -20.73 -0.21
C GLU A 92 -0.08 -19.58 0.72
N GLU A 93 -0.56 -18.47 0.16
CA GLU A 93 -1.03 -17.28 0.88
C GLU A 93 -2.56 -17.22 0.96
N ALA A 94 -3.28 -18.21 0.42
CA ALA A 94 -4.74 -18.18 0.33
C ALA A 94 -5.41 -17.80 1.65
N ASP A 95 -5.06 -18.46 2.75
CA ASP A 95 -5.63 -18.20 4.08
C ASP A 95 -5.34 -16.79 4.64
N LEU A 96 -4.30 -16.12 4.13
CA LEU A 96 -3.93 -14.76 4.51
C LEU A 96 -4.71 -13.72 3.70
N LEU A 97 -5.03 -14.03 2.44
CA LEU A 97 -5.61 -13.10 1.47
C LEU A 97 -7.14 -13.25 1.35
N SER A 98 -7.68 -14.46 1.49
CA SER A 98 -9.11 -14.73 1.41
C SER A 98 -9.77 -14.59 2.77
N ARG A 99 -10.32 -13.41 3.08
CA ARG A 99 -11.24 -13.19 4.20
C ARG A 99 -12.42 -12.31 3.82
#